data_AF-A0A2V7U079-F1
#
_entry.id   AF-A0A2V7U079-F1
#
_cell.length_a   1.000
_cell.length_b   1.000
_cell.length_c   1.000
_cell.angle_alpha   90.00
_cell.angle_beta   90.00
_cell.angle_gamma   90.00
#
_symmetry.space_group_name_H-M   'P 1'
#
loop_
_entity.id
_entity.type
_entity.pdbx_description
1 polymer ?
#
loop_
_entity_poly.entity_id
_entity_poly.type
_entity_poly.pdbx_seq_one_letter_code
_entity_poly.pdbx_strand_id
1 'polypeptide(L)'
;MTETAFADMVTIGRIVRPQGRKGEVVVEPLSDRPDRFPSLRRAFVAGEDGAARPVQVRDAWPHKGRFVLKLDGVDSIDEAEGYRGLDLRIPEEDLSALPPGSYYHHQLRGLRVED
;
A
#
# COMPACT_ATOMS: atom_id res chain seq x y z
N MET A 1 9.14 -14.62 -18.18
CA MET A 1 9.01 -13.79 -16.96
C MET A 1 7.80 -12.91 -17.20
N THR A 2 6.65 -13.27 -16.66
CA THR A 2 5.40 -12.56 -16.93
C THR A 2 5.44 -11.26 -16.13
N GLU A 3 5.51 -10.14 -16.84
CA GLU A 3 5.36 -8.81 -16.28
C GLU A 3 3.86 -8.67 -15.94
N THR A 4 3.46 -8.95 -14.70
CA THR A 4 2.06 -8.81 -14.27
C THR A 4 1.66 -7.35 -14.43
N ALA A 5 0.79 -7.06 -15.39
CA ALA A 5 0.37 -5.70 -15.66
C ALA A 5 -0.51 -5.19 -14.51
N PHE A 6 -0.47 -3.87 -14.26
CA PHE A 6 -1.31 -3.24 -13.23
C PHE A 6 -2.81 -3.52 -13.44
N ALA A 7 -3.21 -3.77 -14.68
CA ALA A 7 -4.58 -4.13 -15.07
C ALA A 7 -5.02 -5.51 -14.54
N ASP A 8 -4.09 -6.45 -14.40
CA ASP A 8 -4.34 -7.82 -13.90
C ASP A 8 -4.26 -7.91 -12.37
N MET A 9 -3.91 -6.82 -11.68
CA MET A 9 -3.83 -6.78 -10.21
C MET A 9 -5.20 -6.51 -9.59
N VAL A 10 -5.40 -7.03 -8.37
CA VAL A 10 -6.65 -6.87 -7.64
C VAL A 10 -6.61 -5.62 -6.78
N THR A 11 -7.59 -4.73 -6.97
CA THR A 11 -7.79 -3.56 -6.10
C THR A 11 -8.26 -3.99 -4.72
N ILE A 12 -7.52 -3.54 -3.69
CA ILE A 12 -7.83 -3.84 -2.28
C ILE A 12 -8.38 -2.64 -1.53
N GLY A 13 -8.11 -1.44 -2.02
CA GLY A 13 -8.58 -0.21 -1.43
C GLY A 13 -8.22 1.00 -2.28
N ARG A 14 -8.71 2.16 -1.88
CA ARG A 14 -8.44 3.43 -2.54
C ARG A 14 -7.98 4.48 -1.56
N ILE A 15 -6.95 5.22 -1.92
CA ILE A 15 -6.42 6.30 -1.09
C ILE A 15 -7.35 7.50 -1.22
N VAL A 16 -8.02 7.87 -0.13
CA VAL A 16 -9.04 8.93 -0.14
C VAL A 16 -8.49 10.31 0.21
N ARG A 17 -7.49 10.38 1.09
CA ARG A 17 -6.83 11.63 1.51
C ARG A 17 -5.54 11.32 2.29
N PRO A 18 -4.59 12.25 2.39
CA PRO A 18 -3.53 12.13 3.38
C PRO A 18 -4.08 12.29 4.80
N GLN A 19 -3.25 11.85 5.75
CA GLN A 19 -3.47 11.90 7.18
C GLN A 19 -2.18 12.37 7.85
N GLY A 20 -2.30 13.26 8.82
CA GLY A 20 -1.14 13.68 9.60
C GLY A 20 -0.15 14.53 8.81
N ARG A 21 1.07 14.62 9.33
CA ARG A 21 2.18 15.42 8.78
C ARG A 21 3.36 14.56 8.36
N LYS A 22 3.33 13.26 8.67
CA LYS A 22 4.42 12.32 8.39
C LYS A 22 4.11 11.52 7.13
N GLY A 23 3.28 12.01 6.21
CA GLY A 23 3.00 11.34 4.95
C GLY A 23 2.12 10.09 5.05
N GLU A 24 1.31 9.96 6.11
CA GLU A 24 0.32 8.89 6.20
C GLU A 24 -0.85 9.12 5.23
N VAL A 25 -1.49 8.04 4.79
CA VAL A 25 -2.64 8.09 3.88
C VAL A 25 -3.82 7.30 4.42
N VAL A 26 -5.02 7.86 4.27
CA VAL A 26 -6.26 7.16 4.58
C VAL A 26 -6.69 6.35 3.36
N VAL A 27 -6.96 5.06 3.59
CA VAL A 27 -7.41 4.11 2.59
C VAL A 27 -8.80 3.63 2.93
N GLU A 28 -9.69 3.76 1.96
CA GLU A 28 -11.00 3.12 1.99
C GLU A 28 -10.85 1.68 1.46
N PRO A 29 -11.14 0.66 2.29
CA PRO A 29 -11.06 -0.72 1.84
C PRO A 29 -12.14 -0.97 0.79
N LEU A 30 -11.74 -1.51 -0.36
CA LEU A 30 -12.64 -1.93 -1.44
C LEU A 30 -12.69 -3.46 -1.57
N SER A 31 -11.93 -4.17 -0.72
CA SER A 31 -11.93 -5.62 -0.65
C SER A 31 -12.79 -6.13 0.50
N ASP A 32 -13.44 -7.27 0.28
CA ASP A 32 -14.22 -8.00 1.28
C ASP A 32 -13.38 -8.56 2.45
N ARG A 33 -12.03 -8.42 2.42
CA ARG A 33 -11.14 -8.80 3.53
C ARG A 33 -10.25 -7.63 3.96
N PRO A 34 -10.80 -6.64 4.69
CA PRO A 34 -10.03 -5.52 5.24
C PRO A 34 -8.96 -5.94 6.25
N ASP A 35 -9.09 -7.12 6.88
CA ASP A 35 -8.15 -7.61 7.89
C ASP A 35 -6.73 -7.88 7.36
N ARG A 36 -6.53 -7.82 6.03
CA ARG A 36 -5.20 -7.95 5.40
C ARG A 36 -4.32 -6.71 5.56
N PHE A 37 -4.92 -5.52 5.74
CA PHE A 37 -4.18 -4.26 5.73
C PHE A 37 -3.07 -4.20 6.81
N PRO A 38 -3.29 -4.61 8.07
CA PRO A 38 -2.23 -4.60 9.09
C PRO A 38 -1.01 -5.48 8.75
N SER A 39 -1.22 -6.57 8.01
CA SER A 39 -0.15 -7.45 7.52
C SER A 39 0.39 -7.05 6.15
N LEU A 40 -0.19 -6.05 5.49
CA LEU A 40 0.25 -5.59 4.18
C LEU A 40 1.64 -4.95 4.32
N ARG A 41 2.59 -5.42 3.50
CA ARG A 41 3.96 -4.87 3.47
C ARG A 41 4.28 -4.20 2.14
N ARG A 42 3.60 -4.59 1.08
CA ARG A 42 3.78 -4.07 -0.27
C ARG A 42 2.43 -3.99 -0.96
N ALA A 43 2.24 -2.93 -1.73
CA ALA A 43 1.13 -2.76 -2.65
C ALA A 43 1.62 -2.07 -3.92
N PHE A 44 0.72 -1.86 -4.86
CA PHE A 44 0.98 -1.19 -6.12
C PHE A 44 -0.05 -0.09 -6.32
N VAL A 45 0.39 1.04 -6.88
CA VAL A 45 -0.47 2.14 -7.32
C VAL A 45 -0.24 2.39 -8.81
N ALA A 46 -1.14 3.13 -9.45
CA ALA A 46 -0.89 3.57 -10.83
C ALA A 46 0.32 4.51 -10.87
N GLY A 47 1.30 4.19 -11.70
CA GLY A 47 2.41 5.08 -12.07
C GLY A 47 1.99 6.09 -13.13
N GLU A 48 2.87 7.06 -13.40
CA GLU A 48 2.60 8.16 -14.35
C GLU A 48 2.32 7.64 -15.78
N ASP A 49 2.99 6.56 -16.18
CA ASP A 49 2.81 5.93 -17.50
C ASP A 49 1.70 4.85 -17.51
N GLY A 50 0.89 4.76 -16.45
CA GLY A 50 -0.10 3.69 -16.26
C GLY A 50 0.49 2.32 -15.84
N ALA A 51 1.82 2.24 -15.67
CA ALA A 51 2.51 1.07 -15.15
C ALA A 51 2.23 0.85 -13.65
N ALA A 52 2.45 -0.38 -13.17
CA ALA A 52 2.34 -0.68 -11.74
C ALA A 52 3.52 -0.07 -10.98
N ARG A 53 3.27 0.94 -10.15
CA ARG A 53 4.29 1.52 -9.26
C ARG A 53 4.25 0.83 -7.90
N PRO A 54 5.31 0.09 -7.50
CA PRO A 54 5.35 -0.53 -6.18
C PRO A 54 5.44 0.53 -5.08
N VAL A 55 4.71 0.31 -3.99
CA VAL A 55 4.76 1.08 -2.75
C VAL A 55 4.97 0.13 -1.58
N GLN A 56 5.86 0.50 -0.67
CA GLN A 56 6.10 -0.27 0.55
C GLN A 56 5.28 0.33 1.68
N VAL A 57 4.62 -0.54 2.46
CA VAL A 57 3.79 -0.18 3.60
C VAL A 57 4.60 -0.49 4.86
N ARG A 58 5.05 0.57 5.55
CA ARG A 58 5.77 0.43 6.83
C ARG A 58 4.82 -0.03 7.94
N ASP A 59 3.63 0.57 7.97
CA ASP A 59 2.65 0.29 8.99
C ASP A 59 1.24 0.57 8.48
N ALA A 60 0.25 -0.13 9.03
CA ALA A 60 -1.14 -0.01 8.65
C ALA A 60 -2.06 -0.35 9.83
N TRP A 61 -3.00 0.54 10.12
CA TRP A 61 -3.92 0.34 11.24
C TRP A 61 -5.33 0.82 10.91
N PRO A 62 -6.37 0.20 11.51
CA PRO A 62 -7.74 0.65 11.34
C PRO A 62 -7.97 2.01 12.02
N HIS A 63 -8.74 2.87 11.37
CA HIS A 63 -9.12 4.18 11.87
C HIS A 63 -10.51 4.57 11.33
N LYS A 64 -11.51 4.65 12.22
CA LYS A 64 -12.88 5.11 11.92
C LYS A 64 -13.53 4.39 10.71
N GLY A 65 -13.43 3.06 10.66
CA GLY A 65 -13.98 2.25 9.56
C GLY A 65 -13.18 2.28 8.26
N ARG A 66 -12.01 2.94 8.26
CA ARG A 66 -11.02 2.96 7.19
C ARG A 66 -9.69 2.44 7.70
N PHE A 67 -8.66 2.43 6.85
CA PHE A 67 -7.29 2.15 7.25
C PHE A 67 -6.42 3.40 7.07
N VAL A 68 -5.44 3.56 7.93
CA VAL A 68 -4.35 4.51 7.73
C VAL A 68 -3.11 3.70 7.42
N LEU A 69 -2.42 4.05 6.33
CA LEU A 69 -1.18 3.43 5.90
C LEU A 69 -0.05 4.44 6.01
N LYS A 70 1.08 4.00 6.56
CA LYS A 70 2.35 4.71 6.48
C LYS A 70 3.17 4.07 5.36
N LEU A 71 3.43 4.83 4.30
CA LEU A 71 4.25 4.39 3.18
C LEU A 71 5.73 4.66 3.47
N ASP A 72 6.62 3.79 2.96
CA ASP A 72 8.06 4.02 2.97
C ASP A 72 8.43 5.11 1.96
N GLY A 73 9.26 6.07 2.38
CA GLY A 73 9.69 7.17 1.52
C GLY A 73 8.63 8.24 1.25
N VAL A 74 7.51 8.24 1.99
CA VAL A 74 6.50 9.31 1.98
C VAL A 74 6.46 9.89 3.38
N ASP A 75 7.12 11.03 3.58
CA ASP A 75 7.36 11.58 4.92
C ASP A 75 6.72 12.97 5.13
N SER A 76 6.10 13.52 4.09
CA SER A 76 5.35 14.79 4.15
C SER A 76 3.92 14.65 3.62
N ILE A 77 3.07 15.61 4.01
CA ILE A 77 1.69 15.69 3.49
C ILE A 77 1.66 15.93 1.98
N ASP A 78 2.55 16.77 1.46
CA ASP A 78 2.65 17.06 0.02
C ASP A 78 2.98 15.81 -0.80
N GLU A 79 3.90 14.97 -0.32
CA GLU A 79 4.18 13.68 -0.98
C GLU A 79 2.98 12.74 -0.91
N ALA A 80 2.30 12.69 0.23
CA ALA A 80 1.11 11.87 0.42
C ALA A 80 -0.07 12.34 -0.45
N GLU A 81 -0.17 13.63 -0.78
CA GLU A 81 -1.19 14.15 -1.68
C GLU A 81 -1.06 13.60 -3.11
N GLY A 82 0.17 13.31 -3.56
CA GLY A 82 0.40 12.66 -4.85
C GLY A 82 -0.25 11.27 -4.97
N TYR A 83 -0.64 10.66 -3.84
CA TYR A 83 -1.32 9.37 -3.81
C TYR A 83 -2.85 9.49 -3.73
N ARG A 84 -3.38 10.69 -3.51
CA ARG A 84 -4.83 10.90 -3.36
C ARG A 84 -5.55 10.44 -4.63
N GLY A 85 -6.56 9.60 -4.44
CA GLY A 85 -7.41 9.09 -5.50
C GLY A 85 -6.87 7.85 -6.20
N LEU A 86 -5.63 7.43 -5.92
CA LEU A 86 -5.02 6.22 -6.48
C LEU A 86 -5.60 4.95 -5.84
N ASP A 87 -5.74 3.91 -6.66
CA ASP A 87 -6.10 2.57 -6.23
C ASP A 87 -4.86 1.84 -5.69
N LEU A 88 -5.02 1.21 -4.53
CA LEU A 88 -4.07 0.25 -4.00
C LEU A 88 -4.43 -1.14 -4.53
N ARG A 89 -3.49 -1.75 -5.25
CA ARG A 89 -3.62 -3.08 -5.82
C ARG A 89 -2.54 -4.02 -5.30
N ILE A 90 -2.84 -5.30 -5.34
CA ILE A 90 -1.89 -6.39 -5.08
C ILE A 90 -2.00 -7.42 -6.21
N PRO A 91 -0.94 -8.17 -6.54
CA PRO A 91 -1.04 -9.26 -7.48
C PRO A 91 -2.01 -10.33 -6.95
N GLU A 92 -2.67 -11.06 -7.85
CA GLU A 92 -3.67 -12.08 -7.47
C GLU A 92 -3.09 -13.18 -6.57
N GLU A 93 -1.80 -13.51 -6.74
CA GLU A 93 -1.08 -14.45 -5.87
C GLU A 93 -1.10 -14.02 -4.39
N ASP A 94 -1.01 -12.72 -4.13
CA ASP A 94 -1.05 -12.12 -2.79
C ASP A 94 -2.44 -12.12 -2.16
N LEU A 95 -3.50 -12.29 -2.97
CA LEU A 95 -4.86 -12.37 -2.48
C LEU A 95 -5.10 -13.62 -1.61
N SER A 96 -4.35 -14.69 -1.88
CA SER A 96 -4.52 -16.03 -1.29
C SER A 96 -3.54 -16.35 -0.16
N ALA A 97 -2.47 -15.57 -0.02
CA ALA A 97 -1.46 -15.76 1.02
C ALA A 97 -1.91 -15.17 2.38
N LEU A 98 -2.56 -16.00 3.20
CA LEU A 98 -2.72 -15.77 4.66
C LEU A 98 -1.45 -16.24 5.42
N PRO A 99 -1.13 -15.68 6.62
CA PRO A 99 0.21 -15.71 7.24
C PRO A 99 0.50 -17.05 7.97
N PRO A 100 1.76 -17.41 8.31
CA PRO A 100 2.84 -16.51 8.74
C PRO A 100 4.19 -16.69 8.00
N GLY A 101 4.79 -15.56 7.63
CA GLY A 101 6.21 -15.52 7.24
C GLY A 101 6.50 -15.49 5.74
N SER A 102 5.55 -15.09 4.88
CA SER A 102 5.84 -14.97 3.46
C SER A 102 6.74 -13.76 3.17
N TYR A 103 8.03 -14.10 3.09
CA TYR A 103 9.12 -13.31 2.55
C TYR A 103 8.74 -12.75 1.17
N TYR A 104 8.38 -11.48 1.11
CA TYR A 104 8.84 -10.68 -0.03
C TYR A 104 10.26 -10.25 0.27
N HIS A 105 11.20 -11.19 0.01
CA HIS A 105 12.54 -10.81 -0.37
C HIS A 105 12.38 -9.81 -1.51
N HIS A 106 12.56 -8.52 -1.23
CA HIS A 106 13.17 -7.50 -2.08
C HIS A 106 12.92 -6.15 -1.42
N GLN A 107 14.02 -5.54 -0.96
CA GLN A 107 14.19 -4.14 -0.58
C GLN A 107 13.80 -3.72 0.85
N LEU A 108 14.56 -4.23 1.82
CA LEU A 108 14.92 -3.46 3.02
C LEU A 108 16.11 -2.54 2.71
N ARG A 109 15.87 -1.45 1.99
CA ARG A 109 16.77 -0.28 1.95
C ARG A 109 15.91 0.95 2.23
N GLY A 110 15.52 1.17 3.49
CA GLY A 110 14.69 2.33 3.83
C GLY A 110 14.23 2.43 5.28
N LEU A 111 14.21 1.33 6.04
CA LEU A 111 13.88 1.38 7.47
C LEU A 111 15.04 1.98 8.28
N ARG A 112 15.14 3.31 8.30
CA ARG A 112 15.64 3.99 9.50
C ARG A 112 14.49 4.01 10.49
N VAL A 113 14.51 3.01 11.36
CA VAL A 113 13.84 3.07 12.67
C VAL A 113 14.58 4.15 13.44
N GLU A 114 13.93 5.28 13.70
CA GLU A 114 14.37 6.20 14.74
C GLU A 114 13.50 5.94 15.98
N ASP A 115 14.19 5.77 17.11
CA ASP A 115 13.72 5.47 18.47
C ASP A 115 12.72 6.51 19.01
#